data_AF-A0A316B3X7-F1
#
_entry.id   AF-A0A316B3X7-F1
#
_cell.length_a   1.000
_cell.length_b   1.000
_cell.length_c   1.000
_cell.angle_alpha   90.00
_cell.angle_beta   90.00
_cell.angle_gamma   90.00
#
_symmetry.space_group_name_H-M   'P 1'
#
loop_
_entity.id
_entity.type
_entity.pdbx_description
1 polymer ?
#
loop_
_entity_poly.entity_id
_entity_poly.type
_entity_poly.pdbx_seq_one_letter_code
_entity_poly.pdbx_strand_id
1 'polypeptide(L)'
;MTEENEELQEVNGEERLKNFLELVTNQKAEQWDSRLFDILDAFEDFLTIRPEPPQEWSETYEKSGKKFDYHQVVLPQDFQDPYEDDLGNIRRLRNEFERTPSTMALEHELVSRNYFIFENGHAEAIPAPRPMLMLESKDRDDDEEEQEGDITWDCCISIFPDGSYIAYNLDHDDEETLGEDFKKEFDKHIDVLSRLQLVIPVEGRDYGILRSDA
;
A
#
# COMPACT_ATOMS: atom_id res chain seq x y z
N MET A 1 -26.77 40.21 12.08
CA MET A 1 -26.14 39.29 11.12
C MET A 1 -26.49 37.91 11.62
N THR A 2 -27.39 37.24 10.93
CA THR A 2 -27.84 35.89 11.24
C THR A 2 -26.68 34.97 10.85
N GLU A 3 -26.03 34.38 11.85
CA GLU A 3 -25.13 33.25 11.65
C GLU A 3 -26.02 32.10 11.16
N GLU A 4 -25.90 31.76 9.88
CA GLU A 4 -26.45 30.53 9.33
C GLU A 4 -25.66 29.38 9.96
N ASN A 5 -26.24 28.83 11.03
CA ASN A 5 -25.92 27.50 11.52
C ASN A 5 -26.39 26.55 10.42
N GLU A 6 -25.56 26.32 9.40
CA GLU A 6 -25.75 25.21 8.48
C GLU A 6 -25.69 23.93 9.33
N GLU A 7 -26.86 23.36 9.60
CA GLU A 7 -26.96 22.01 10.13
C GLU A 7 -26.09 21.12 9.24
N LEU A 8 -25.08 20.46 9.84
CA LEU A 8 -24.27 19.44 9.17
C LEU A 8 -25.24 18.42 8.60
N GLN A 9 -25.49 18.48 7.30
CA GLN A 9 -26.38 17.53 6.63
C GLN A 9 -25.74 16.16 6.75
N GLU A 10 -26.45 15.22 7.37
CA GLU A 10 -26.07 13.81 7.33
C GLU A 10 -26.21 13.33 5.88
N VAL A 11 -25.09 13.33 5.16
CA VAL A 11 -24.99 12.69 3.85
C VAL A 11 -25.10 11.18 4.08
N ASN A 12 -26.07 10.52 3.43
CA ASN A 12 -26.27 9.07 3.55
C ASN A 12 -25.10 8.29 2.89
N GLY A 13 -25.01 6.98 3.16
CA GLY A 13 -23.90 6.15 2.67
C GLY A 13 -23.74 6.12 1.16
N GLU A 14 -24.85 6.06 0.41
CA GLU A 14 -24.84 6.05 -1.07
C GLU A 14 -24.33 7.38 -1.65
N GLU A 15 -24.72 8.50 -1.04
CA GLU A 15 -24.32 9.84 -1.48
C GLU A 15 -22.86 10.13 -1.09
N ARG A 16 -22.37 9.62 0.05
CA ARG A 16 -20.93 9.65 0.38
C ARG A 16 -20.10 8.84 -0.61
N LEU A 17 -20.55 7.63 -0.96
CA LEU A 17 -19.89 6.79 -1.95
C LEU A 17 -19.85 7.48 -3.31
N LYS A 18 -20.97 8.05 -3.75
CA LYS A 18 -21.04 8.81 -5.00
C LYS A 18 -20.06 9.99 -4.99
N ASN A 19 -20.02 10.77 -3.91
CA ASN A 19 -19.09 11.89 -3.77
C ASN A 19 -17.62 11.43 -3.80
N PHE A 20 -17.31 10.30 -3.17
CA PHE A 20 -15.98 9.70 -3.23
C PHE A 20 -15.62 9.24 -4.65
N LEU A 21 -16.52 8.54 -5.34
CA LEU A 21 -16.32 8.13 -6.74
C LEU A 21 -16.08 9.33 -7.66
N GLU A 22 -16.82 10.43 -7.46
CA GLU A 22 -16.61 11.69 -8.19
C GLU A 22 -15.23 12.29 -7.87
N LEU A 23 -14.80 12.28 -6.62
CA LEU A 23 -13.48 12.75 -6.21
C LEU A 23 -12.36 11.92 -6.86
N VAL A 24 -12.44 10.59 -6.83
CA VAL A 24 -11.47 9.72 -7.51
C VAL A 24 -11.45 9.99 -9.00
N THR A 25 -12.63 10.09 -9.63
CA THR A 25 -12.74 10.35 -11.07
C THR A 25 -12.11 11.70 -11.45
N ASN A 26 -12.27 12.72 -10.62
CA ASN A 26 -11.66 14.03 -10.83
C ASN A 26 -10.13 13.99 -10.66
N GLN A 27 -9.62 13.21 -9.70
CA GLN A 27 -8.18 13.05 -9.49
C GLN A 27 -7.51 12.14 -10.51
N LYS A 28 -8.22 11.18 -11.13
CA LYS A 28 -7.72 10.40 -12.27
C LYS A 28 -7.24 11.27 -13.45
N ALA A 29 -7.71 12.51 -13.54
CA ALA A 29 -7.30 13.45 -14.58
C ALA A 29 -5.98 14.16 -14.26
N GLU A 30 -5.49 14.08 -13.02
CA GLU A 30 -4.17 14.61 -12.67
C GLU A 30 -3.08 13.72 -13.27
N GLN A 31 -2.12 14.35 -13.93
CA GLN A 31 -1.01 13.61 -14.52
C GLN A 31 -0.08 13.13 -13.39
N TRP A 32 0.05 11.81 -13.27
CA TRP A 32 1.05 11.17 -12.44
C TRP A 32 2.18 10.65 -13.31
N ASP A 33 3.41 11.01 -12.95
CA ASP A 33 4.62 10.53 -13.62
C ASP A 33 5.17 9.33 -12.86
N SER A 34 4.99 8.15 -13.43
CA SER A 34 5.48 6.87 -12.91
C SER A 34 6.98 6.92 -12.58
N ARG A 35 7.35 6.35 -11.43
CA ARG A 35 8.73 6.15 -10.99
C ARG A 35 9.12 4.67 -10.97
N LEU A 36 8.31 3.78 -11.54
CA LEU A 36 8.54 2.33 -11.52
C LEU A 36 9.97 1.95 -11.91
N PHE A 37 10.48 2.45 -13.04
CA PHE A 37 11.81 2.07 -13.49
C PHE A 37 12.93 2.53 -12.54
N ASP A 38 12.78 3.68 -11.90
CA ASP A 38 13.74 4.14 -10.89
C ASP A 38 13.70 3.24 -9.64
N ILE A 39 12.51 2.77 -9.25
CA ILE A 39 12.33 1.81 -8.14
C ILE A 39 13.01 0.49 -8.49
N LEU A 40 12.80 -0.03 -9.70
CA LEU A 40 13.41 -1.29 -10.16
C LEU A 40 14.93 -1.17 -10.32
N ASP A 41 15.43 -0.02 -10.76
CA ASP A 41 16.87 0.28 -10.80
C ASP A 41 17.48 0.23 -9.39
N ALA A 42 16.84 0.86 -8.40
CA ALA A 42 17.27 0.82 -7.01
C ALA A 42 17.33 -0.61 -6.44
N PHE A 43 16.35 -1.45 -6.78
CA PHE A 43 16.34 -2.85 -6.33
C PHE A 43 17.42 -3.68 -7.00
N GLU A 44 17.60 -3.53 -8.33
CA GLU A 44 18.66 -4.22 -9.06
C GLU A 44 20.05 -3.84 -8.56
N ASP A 45 20.28 -2.55 -8.29
CA ASP A 45 21.53 -2.06 -7.70
C ASP A 45 21.76 -2.63 -6.29
N PHE A 46 20.76 -2.63 -5.43
CA PHE A 46 20.84 -3.20 -4.08
C PHE A 46 21.22 -4.69 -4.11
N LEU A 47 20.55 -5.48 -4.96
CA LEU A 47 20.80 -6.92 -5.11
C LEU A 47 22.15 -7.24 -5.75
N THR A 48 22.66 -6.33 -6.60
CA THR A 48 23.95 -6.49 -7.29
C THR A 48 25.12 -6.07 -6.40
N ILE A 49 25.02 -4.93 -5.73
CA ILE A 49 26.05 -4.38 -4.85
C ILE A 49 26.16 -5.19 -3.56
N ARG A 50 25.01 -5.68 -3.04
CA ARG A 50 24.90 -6.39 -1.77
C ARG A 50 25.58 -5.64 -0.63
N PRO A 51 25.12 -4.41 -0.31
CA PRO A 51 25.71 -3.64 0.77
C PRO A 51 25.54 -4.37 2.10
N GLU A 52 26.47 -4.15 3.03
CA GLU A 52 26.38 -4.74 4.37
C GLU A 52 25.19 -4.14 5.14
N PRO A 53 24.48 -4.94 5.97
CA PRO A 53 23.44 -4.42 6.83
C PRO A 53 23.99 -3.41 7.84
N PRO A 54 23.15 -2.48 8.34
CA PRO A 54 23.52 -1.62 9.46
C PRO A 54 24.08 -2.43 10.64
N GLN A 55 25.11 -1.88 11.30
CA GLN A 55 25.81 -2.60 12.37
C GLN A 55 24.85 -3.01 13.50
N GLU A 56 23.90 -2.14 13.87
CA GLU A 56 22.91 -2.42 14.91
C GLU A 56 22.03 -3.65 14.59
N TRP A 57 21.70 -3.83 13.31
CA TRP A 57 20.92 -4.97 12.84
C TRP A 57 21.76 -6.23 12.86
N SER A 58 23.01 -6.15 12.38
CA SER A 58 23.96 -7.26 12.42
C SER A 58 24.12 -7.81 13.84
N GLU A 59 24.32 -6.93 14.83
CA GLU A 59 24.45 -7.31 16.24
C GLU A 59 23.16 -7.91 16.81
N THR A 60 22.01 -7.47 16.34
CA THR A 60 20.69 -7.99 16.75
C THR A 60 20.43 -9.38 16.15
N TYR A 61 20.75 -9.57 14.86
CA TYR A 61 20.62 -10.86 14.19
C TYR A 61 21.55 -11.92 14.80
N GLU A 62 22.81 -11.57 15.06
CA GLU A 62 23.77 -12.46 15.73
C GLU A 62 23.25 -12.93 17.09
N LYS A 63 22.65 -12.03 17.88
CA LYS A 63 22.05 -12.37 19.18
C LYS A 63 20.80 -13.25 19.05
N SER A 64 20.04 -13.11 17.96
CA SER A 64 18.80 -13.87 17.74
C SER A 64 19.04 -15.33 17.36
N GLY A 65 20.25 -15.68 16.88
CA GLY A 65 20.58 -17.01 16.35
C GLY A 65 19.83 -17.39 15.07
N LYS A 66 19.03 -16.48 14.50
CA LYS A 66 18.32 -16.66 13.24
C LYS A 66 19.19 -16.17 12.08
N LYS A 67 19.10 -16.85 10.93
CA LYS A 67 19.65 -16.34 9.67
C LYS A 67 18.61 -15.43 9.03
N PHE A 68 18.89 -14.14 8.99
CA PHE A 68 18.08 -13.16 8.28
C PHE A 68 18.72 -12.90 6.93
N ASP A 69 17.93 -12.92 5.86
CA ASP A 69 18.39 -12.51 4.55
C ASP A 69 18.16 -11.00 4.40
N TYR A 70 19.23 -10.22 4.54
CA TYR A 70 19.15 -8.77 4.40
C TYR A 70 18.93 -8.33 2.95
N HIS A 71 19.28 -9.18 1.99
CA HIS A 71 19.28 -8.84 0.58
C HIS A 71 18.02 -9.32 -0.13
N GLN A 72 16.93 -9.54 0.60
CA GLN A 72 15.65 -9.92 0.01
C GLN A 72 14.89 -8.69 -0.50
N VAL A 73 14.37 -8.77 -1.72
CA VAL A 73 13.41 -7.79 -2.26
C VAL A 73 12.03 -8.45 -2.31
N VAL A 74 11.03 -7.82 -1.71
CA VAL A 74 9.67 -8.34 -1.61
C VAL A 74 8.79 -7.71 -2.69
N LEU A 75 8.30 -8.52 -3.63
CA LEU A 75 7.33 -8.09 -4.65
C LEU A 75 5.90 -8.52 -4.27
N PRO A 76 4.85 -7.91 -4.82
CA PRO A 76 3.49 -8.47 -4.74
C PRO A 76 3.44 -9.90 -5.32
N GLN A 77 2.56 -10.73 -4.80
CA GLN A 77 2.52 -12.17 -5.11
C GLN A 77 2.36 -12.46 -6.61
N ASP A 78 1.54 -11.68 -7.31
CA ASP A 78 1.35 -11.80 -8.77
C ASP A 78 2.64 -11.60 -9.58
N PHE A 79 3.60 -10.87 -9.01
CA PHE A 79 4.89 -10.58 -9.63
C PHE A 79 6.05 -11.44 -9.10
N GLN A 80 5.77 -12.41 -8.22
CA GLN A 80 6.76 -13.40 -7.79
C GLN A 80 6.64 -14.69 -8.59
N ASP A 81 7.71 -15.06 -9.30
CA ASP A 81 7.91 -16.43 -9.80
C ASP A 81 8.75 -17.20 -8.77
N PRO A 82 8.23 -18.28 -8.15
CA PRO A 82 8.96 -19.04 -7.13
C PRO A 82 10.17 -19.81 -7.69
N TYR A 83 10.36 -19.84 -9.01
CA TYR A 83 11.49 -20.48 -9.67
C TYR A 83 12.58 -19.50 -10.12
N GLU A 84 12.34 -18.19 -10.03
CA GLU A 84 13.31 -17.12 -10.32
C GLU A 84 13.91 -16.58 -9.02
N ASP A 85 15.15 -16.08 -9.09
CA ASP A 85 15.70 -15.29 -7.99
C ASP A 85 15.12 -13.85 -8.01
N ASP A 86 15.36 -13.08 -6.94
CA ASP A 86 14.81 -11.72 -6.81
C ASP A 86 15.21 -10.83 -8.00
N LEU A 87 16.43 -11.00 -8.52
CA LEU A 87 16.92 -10.24 -9.67
C LEU A 87 16.21 -10.64 -10.98
N GLY A 88 15.96 -11.93 -11.19
CA GLY A 88 15.16 -12.46 -12.28
C GLY A 88 13.73 -11.94 -12.24
N ASN A 89 13.11 -11.93 -11.05
CA ASN A 89 11.78 -11.37 -10.83
C ASN A 89 11.71 -9.86 -11.14
N ILE A 90 12.70 -9.06 -10.70
CA ILE A 90 12.79 -7.63 -11.03
C ILE A 90 12.89 -7.41 -12.54
N ARG A 91 13.71 -8.19 -13.24
CA ARG A 91 13.86 -8.09 -14.71
C ARG A 91 12.59 -8.48 -15.45
N ARG A 92 11.87 -9.49 -14.96
CA ARG A 92 10.57 -9.91 -15.50
C ARG A 92 9.55 -8.77 -15.34
N LEU A 93 9.45 -8.21 -14.15
CA LEU A 93 8.58 -7.07 -13.85
C LEU A 93 8.91 -5.87 -14.75
N ARG A 94 10.20 -5.55 -14.92
CA ARG A 94 10.65 -4.48 -15.84
C ARG A 94 10.13 -4.70 -17.26
N ASN A 95 10.24 -5.93 -17.78
CA ASN A 95 9.82 -6.25 -19.14
C ASN A 95 8.29 -6.17 -19.31
N GLU A 96 7.53 -6.54 -18.29
CA GLU A 96 6.07 -6.45 -18.28
C GLU A 96 5.58 -5.00 -18.46
N PHE A 97 6.25 -4.07 -17.79
CA PHE A 97 5.89 -2.65 -17.80
C PHE A 97 6.67 -1.82 -18.84
N GLU A 98 7.43 -2.44 -19.76
CA GLU A 98 8.14 -1.72 -20.84
C GLU A 98 7.17 -0.93 -21.75
N ARG A 99 5.94 -1.42 -21.89
CA ARG A 99 4.92 -0.86 -22.81
C ARG A 99 3.58 -0.61 -22.15
N THR A 100 3.48 -0.89 -20.86
CA THR A 100 2.26 -0.76 -20.07
C THR A 100 2.57 0.17 -18.91
N PRO A 101 1.80 1.25 -18.70
CA PRO A 101 1.96 2.08 -17.51
C PRO A 101 1.77 1.25 -16.23
N SER A 102 2.60 1.51 -15.22
CA SER A 102 2.36 1.01 -13.87
C SER A 102 1.18 1.72 -13.24
N THR A 103 0.68 1.14 -12.16
CA THR A 103 -0.31 1.78 -11.28
C THR A 103 0.35 2.40 -10.07
N MET A 104 -0.32 3.39 -9.48
CA MET A 104 0.09 4.01 -8.23
C MET A 104 0.11 2.99 -7.08
N ALA A 105 -0.85 2.08 -7.03
CA ALA A 105 -0.89 1.00 -6.05
C ALA A 105 0.34 0.08 -6.14
N LEU A 106 0.75 -0.32 -7.35
CA LEU A 106 1.95 -1.14 -7.54
C LEU A 106 3.20 -0.43 -7.03
N GLU A 107 3.42 0.82 -7.46
CA GLU A 107 4.59 1.57 -7.04
C GLU A 107 4.60 1.83 -5.53
N HIS A 108 3.42 2.07 -4.94
CA HIS A 108 3.30 2.17 -3.49
C HIS A 108 3.75 0.89 -2.80
N GLU A 109 3.25 -0.27 -3.22
CA GLU A 109 3.62 -1.57 -2.62
C GLU A 109 5.09 -1.90 -2.76
N LEU A 110 5.68 -1.60 -3.92
CA LEU A 110 7.11 -1.83 -4.13
C LEU A 110 7.93 -0.98 -3.16
N VAL A 111 7.62 0.30 -3.02
CA VAL A 111 8.36 1.18 -2.11
C VAL A 111 8.08 0.85 -0.64
N SER A 112 6.83 0.60 -0.26
CA SER A 112 6.44 0.35 1.14
C SER A 112 7.07 -0.93 1.69
N ARG A 113 7.01 -2.04 0.94
CA ARG A 113 7.59 -3.34 1.35
C ARG A 113 9.10 -3.35 1.41
N ASN A 114 9.74 -2.52 0.57
CA ASN A 114 11.19 -2.47 0.43
C ASN A 114 11.78 -1.17 0.97
N TYR A 115 11.04 -0.51 1.87
CA TYR A 115 11.40 0.79 2.42
C TYR A 115 12.80 0.80 3.05
N PHE A 116 13.22 -0.33 3.65
CA PHE A 116 14.53 -0.48 4.29
C PHE A 116 15.71 -0.21 3.34
N ILE A 117 15.56 -0.42 2.02
CA ILE A 117 16.61 -0.14 1.03
C ILE A 117 16.92 1.36 1.04
N PHE A 118 15.88 2.17 1.10
CA PHE A 118 15.99 3.61 1.04
C PHE A 118 16.26 4.23 2.42
N GLU A 119 15.59 3.74 3.48
CA GLU A 119 15.78 4.21 4.85
C GLU A 119 17.23 4.10 5.32
N ASN A 120 17.89 3.01 4.93
CA ASN A 120 19.29 2.76 5.29
C ASN A 120 20.30 3.42 4.33
N GLY A 121 19.83 4.22 3.37
CA GLY A 121 20.67 4.96 2.44
C GLY A 121 21.36 4.10 1.38
N HIS A 122 20.84 2.90 1.08
CA HIS A 122 21.38 2.07 0.00
C HIS A 122 20.96 2.55 -1.40
N ALA A 123 19.86 3.30 -1.46
CA ALA A 123 19.39 3.96 -2.67
C ALA A 123 18.87 5.37 -2.35
N GLU A 124 18.78 6.22 -3.38
CA GLU A 124 18.13 7.52 -3.26
C GLU A 124 16.64 7.38 -2.97
N ALA A 125 16.09 8.30 -2.18
CA ALA A 125 14.68 8.29 -1.81
C ALA A 125 13.74 8.49 -3.03
N ILE A 126 12.79 7.57 -3.24
CA ILE A 126 11.74 7.65 -4.28
C ILE A 126 10.31 7.73 -3.69
N PRO A 127 9.64 8.89 -3.67
CA PRO A 127 8.38 9.07 -2.96
C PRO A 127 7.30 8.08 -3.41
N ALA A 128 6.76 7.29 -2.48
CA ALA A 128 5.64 6.40 -2.78
C ALA A 128 4.38 7.21 -3.11
N PRO A 129 3.58 6.76 -4.10
CA PRO A 129 2.22 7.25 -4.30
C PRO A 129 1.40 7.15 -3.01
N ARG A 130 0.55 8.13 -2.74
CA ARG A 130 -0.28 8.16 -1.52
C ARG A 130 -1.72 7.74 -1.86
N PRO A 131 -2.31 6.76 -1.15
CA PRO A 131 -3.75 6.54 -1.23
C PRO A 131 -4.55 7.80 -0.85
N MET A 132 -5.69 7.99 -1.50
CA MET A 132 -6.69 9.00 -1.14
C MET A 132 -7.62 8.51 -0.02
N LEU A 133 -7.81 7.20 0.07
CA LEU A 133 -8.66 6.56 1.06
C LEU A 133 -7.98 5.30 1.56
N MET A 134 -7.94 5.14 2.88
CA MET A 134 -7.55 3.92 3.55
C MET A 134 -8.64 3.55 4.54
N LEU A 135 -9.10 2.31 4.47
CA LEU A 135 -10.08 1.73 5.37
C LEU A 135 -9.48 0.48 6.01
N GLU A 136 -9.69 0.28 7.31
CA GLU A 136 -9.26 -0.93 8.02
C GLU A 136 -10.32 -1.43 8.99
N SER A 137 -10.23 -2.71 9.35
CA SER A 137 -11.01 -3.29 10.45
C SER A 137 -10.61 -2.63 11.77
N LYS A 138 -11.60 -2.33 12.62
CA LYS A 138 -11.33 -1.73 13.93
C LYS A 138 -10.66 -2.76 14.84
N ASP A 139 -9.54 -2.38 15.46
CA ASP A 139 -8.99 -3.11 16.60
C ASP A 139 -10.04 -3.17 17.71
N ARG A 140 -10.47 -4.40 18.05
CA ARG A 140 -11.42 -4.63 19.14
C ARG A 140 -10.67 -4.80 20.45
N ASP A 141 -11.12 -4.10 21.48
CA ASP A 141 -10.72 -4.41 22.85
C ASP A 141 -11.34 -5.75 23.27
N ASP A 142 -10.59 -6.58 24.01
CA ASP A 142 -11.01 -7.91 24.48
C ASP A 142 -12.34 -7.91 25.27
N ASP A 143 -12.77 -6.74 25.76
CA ASP A 143 -13.98 -6.53 26.56
C ASP A 143 -15.21 -6.05 25.76
N GLU A 144 -15.09 -5.78 24.45
CA GLU A 144 -16.23 -5.37 23.59
C GLU A 144 -17.05 -6.59 23.10
N GLU A 145 -18.34 -6.69 23.46
CA GLU A 145 -19.24 -7.76 22.97
C GLU A 145 -19.41 -7.70 21.43
N GLU A 146 -19.36 -8.87 20.76
CA GLU A 146 -19.61 -8.99 19.32
C GLU A 146 -21.05 -8.59 18.98
N GLN A 147 -21.20 -7.56 18.16
CA GLN A 147 -22.48 -7.17 17.58
C GLN A 147 -22.68 -7.89 16.24
N GLU A 148 -23.94 -8.14 15.90
CA GLU A 148 -24.31 -8.76 14.63
C GLU A 148 -23.87 -7.85 13.48
N GLY A 149 -22.89 -8.32 12.70
CA GLY A 149 -22.31 -7.58 11.58
C GLY A 149 -20.90 -7.05 11.82
N ASP A 150 -20.33 -7.17 13.02
CA ASP A 150 -18.95 -6.76 13.23
C ASP A 150 -17.97 -7.53 12.33
N ILE A 151 -16.98 -6.81 11.81
CA ILE A 151 -15.83 -7.41 11.16
C ILE A 151 -14.89 -7.90 12.28
N THR A 152 -14.73 -9.21 12.38
CA THR A 152 -13.94 -9.87 13.45
C THR A 152 -12.57 -10.36 12.96
N TRP A 153 -12.20 -10.02 11.73
CA TRP A 153 -10.93 -10.38 11.12
C TRP A 153 -10.22 -9.13 10.61
N ASP A 154 -8.89 -9.22 10.53
CA ASP A 154 -8.06 -8.13 10.04
C ASP A 154 -8.23 -7.97 8.54
N CYS A 155 -8.75 -6.84 8.09
CA CYS A 155 -8.85 -6.52 6.68
C CYS A 155 -8.71 -5.02 6.41
N CYS A 156 -8.24 -4.68 5.22
CA CYS A 156 -8.06 -3.29 4.83
C CYS A 156 -8.18 -3.08 3.31
N ILE A 157 -8.38 -1.83 2.91
CA ILE A 157 -8.28 -1.40 1.52
C ILE A 157 -7.68 0.01 1.44
N SER A 158 -6.78 0.19 0.48
CA SER A 158 -6.12 1.46 0.14
C SER A 158 -6.43 1.80 -1.32
N ILE A 159 -6.96 2.99 -1.60
CA ILE A 159 -7.39 3.41 -2.93
C ILE A 159 -6.60 4.61 -3.39
N PHE A 160 -6.11 4.58 -4.62
CA PHE A 160 -5.20 5.57 -5.19
C PHE A 160 -5.91 6.49 -6.20
N PRO A 161 -5.34 7.68 -6.47
CA PRO A 161 -5.89 8.64 -7.43
C PRO A 161 -6.18 8.09 -8.83
N ASP A 162 -5.34 7.19 -9.35
CA ASP A 162 -5.54 6.52 -10.64
C ASP A 162 -6.67 5.46 -10.62
N GLY A 163 -7.24 5.20 -9.44
CA GLY A 163 -8.28 4.20 -9.16
C GLY A 163 -7.74 2.77 -8.97
N SER A 164 -6.43 2.59 -8.97
CA SER A 164 -5.83 1.35 -8.48
C SER A 164 -6.01 1.22 -6.97
N TYR A 165 -5.89 -0.01 -6.45
CA TYR A 165 -6.08 -0.30 -5.04
C TYR A 165 -5.22 -1.46 -4.57
N ILE A 166 -5.05 -1.51 -3.26
CA ILE A 166 -4.48 -2.64 -2.52
C ILE A 166 -5.54 -3.05 -1.50
N ALA A 167 -5.86 -4.32 -1.41
CA ALA A 167 -6.80 -4.84 -0.43
C ALA A 167 -6.22 -6.07 0.24
N TYR A 168 -6.53 -6.23 1.52
CA TYR A 168 -6.18 -7.42 2.29
C TYR A 168 -7.44 -8.00 2.93
N ASN A 169 -7.65 -9.30 2.71
CA ASN A 169 -8.56 -10.14 3.46
C ASN A 169 -10.04 -9.68 3.44
N LEU A 170 -10.50 -9.05 2.35
CA LEU A 170 -11.89 -8.58 2.26
C LEU A 170 -12.92 -9.72 2.24
N ASP A 171 -12.49 -10.93 1.86
CA ASP A 171 -13.28 -12.16 1.81
C ASP A 171 -13.04 -13.10 3.01
N HIS A 172 -12.24 -12.68 4.01
CA HIS A 172 -11.81 -13.52 5.14
C HIS A 172 -11.04 -14.79 4.68
N ASP A 173 -10.15 -14.62 3.70
CA ASP A 173 -9.34 -15.64 3.04
C ASP A 173 -7.82 -15.47 3.25
N ASP A 174 -7.42 -14.45 3.99
CA ASP A 174 -6.04 -14.02 4.23
C ASP A 174 -5.27 -13.69 2.93
N GLU A 175 -5.98 -13.34 1.85
CA GLU A 175 -5.38 -12.98 0.57
C GLU A 175 -5.19 -11.47 0.41
N GLU A 176 -4.11 -11.09 -0.26
CA GLU A 176 -3.86 -9.73 -0.70
C GLU A 176 -4.17 -9.59 -2.19
N THR A 177 -4.85 -8.52 -2.54
CA THR A 177 -5.20 -8.19 -3.93
C THR A 177 -4.62 -6.84 -4.30
N LEU A 178 -3.87 -6.81 -5.40
CA LEU A 178 -3.47 -5.59 -6.08
C LEU A 178 -4.31 -5.45 -7.36
N GLY A 179 -5.02 -4.34 -7.52
CA GLY A 179 -5.92 -4.16 -8.66
C GLY A 179 -5.92 -2.76 -9.25
N GLU A 180 -6.48 -2.64 -10.46
CA GLU A 180 -6.47 -1.41 -11.26
C GLU A 180 -7.79 -0.61 -11.19
N ASP A 181 -8.87 -1.24 -10.70
CA ASP A 181 -10.21 -0.66 -10.67
C ASP A 181 -10.96 -1.02 -9.38
N PHE A 182 -10.80 -0.15 -8.38
CA PHE A 182 -11.41 -0.32 -7.05
C PHE A 182 -12.95 -0.40 -7.07
N LYS A 183 -13.60 0.09 -8.14
CA LYS A 183 -15.06 0.12 -8.22
C LYS A 183 -15.66 -1.29 -8.15
N LYS A 184 -14.99 -2.28 -8.76
CA LYS A 184 -15.43 -3.67 -8.72
C LYS A 184 -15.42 -4.22 -7.30
N GLU A 185 -14.38 -3.89 -6.53
CA GLU A 185 -14.30 -4.29 -5.13
C GLU A 185 -15.34 -3.58 -4.27
N PHE A 186 -15.63 -2.31 -4.53
CA PHE A 186 -16.72 -1.62 -3.85
C PHE A 186 -18.06 -2.26 -4.11
N ASP A 187 -18.39 -2.55 -5.37
CA ASP A 187 -19.66 -3.18 -5.73
C ASP A 187 -19.78 -4.59 -5.12
N LYS A 188 -18.66 -5.33 -4.98
CA LYS A 188 -18.61 -6.67 -4.42
C LYS A 188 -18.63 -6.69 -2.88
N HIS A 189 -17.95 -5.75 -2.24
CA HIS A 189 -17.65 -5.77 -0.79
C HIS A 189 -18.27 -4.60 0.00
N ILE A 190 -19.24 -3.87 -0.55
CA ILE A 190 -19.81 -2.68 0.12
C ILE A 190 -20.27 -2.96 1.56
N ASP A 191 -20.81 -4.15 1.82
CA ASP A 191 -21.25 -4.56 3.15
C ASP A 191 -20.10 -4.66 4.15
N VAL A 192 -18.92 -5.09 3.72
CA VAL A 192 -17.69 -5.14 4.53
C VAL A 192 -17.10 -3.74 4.65
N LEU A 193 -16.89 -3.07 3.53
CA LEU A 193 -16.25 -1.75 3.46
C LEU A 193 -16.99 -0.68 4.27
N SER A 194 -18.33 -0.73 4.31
CA SER A 194 -19.16 0.19 5.08
C SER A 194 -18.99 0.07 6.60
N ARG A 195 -18.34 -1.00 7.08
CA ARG A 195 -18.09 -1.28 8.50
C ARG A 195 -16.64 -1.04 8.90
N LEU A 196 -15.77 -0.78 7.92
CA LEU A 196 -14.38 -0.42 8.18
C LEU A 196 -14.28 1.03 8.64
N GLN A 197 -13.25 1.31 9.44
CA GLN A 197 -12.95 2.65 9.90
C GLN A 197 -12.03 3.37 8.91
N LEU A 198 -12.21 4.69 8.80
CA LEU A 198 -11.29 5.54 8.07
C LEU A 198 -9.96 5.62 8.82
N VAL A 199 -8.88 5.27 8.12
CA VAL A 199 -7.53 5.43 8.62
C VAL A 199 -6.96 6.74 8.11
N ILE A 200 -6.34 7.50 9.02
CA ILE A 200 -5.42 8.57 8.63
C ILE A 200 -4.03 7.96 8.71
N PRO A 201 -3.52 7.44 7.59
CA PRO A 201 -2.23 6.76 7.56
C PRO A 201 -1.08 7.67 8.04
N VAL A 202 -0.14 7.01 8.73
CA VAL A 202 0.98 7.63 9.40
C VAL A 202 2.26 7.44 8.57
N GLU A 203 2.96 8.55 8.32
CA GLU A 203 4.24 8.56 7.60
C GLU A 203 5.25 7.56 8.19
N GLY A 204 5.87 6.73 7.33
CA GLY A 204 6.90 5.77 7.72
C GLY A 204 6.38 4.44 8.28
N ARG A 205 5.08 4.37 8.64
CA ARG A 205 4.42 3.12 9.06
C ARG A 205 3.49 2.59 7.98
N ASP A 206 2.59 3.44 7.49
CA ASP A 206 1.50 3.07 6.58
C ASP A 206 1.76 3.58 5.15
N TYR A 207 2.72 4.49 5.02
CA TYR A 207 3.26 4.94 3.76
C TYR A 207 4.77 4.78 3.78
N GLY A 208 5.35 4.18 2.74
CA GLY A 208 6.75 4.39 2.38
C GLY A 208 6.99 5.84 1.92
N ILE A 209 6.77 6.84 2.79
CA ILE A 209 7.23 8.21 2.53
C ILE A 209 8.63 8.33 3.09
N LEU A 210 9.53 8.65 2.18
CA LEU A 210 10.94 8.75 2.45
C LEU A 210 11.24 10.14 2.97
N ARG A 211 11.66 10.20 4.22
CA ARG A 211 12.28 11.43 4.71
C ARG A 211 13.68 11.51 4.11
N SER A 212 13.84 12.33 3.08
CA SER A 212 15.09 13.05 2.87
C SER A 212 15.02 14.36 3.65
N ASP A 213 14.98 14.28 4.98
CA ASP A 213 15.24 15.47 5.78
C ASP A 213 16.76 15.62 5.86
N ALA A 214 17.28 16.49 4.99
CA ALA A 214 18.65 17.00 5.04
C ALA A 214 18.90 17.82 6.32
#